data_AF-A0A6P1BIF3-F1
#
_entry.id   AF-A0A6P1BIF3-F1
#
_cell.length_a   1.000
_cell.length_b   1.000
_cell.length_c   1.000
_cell.angle_alpha   90.00
_cell.angle_beta   90.00
_cell.angle_gamma   90.00
#
_symmetry.space_group_name_H-M   'P 1'
#
loop_
_entity.id
_entity.type
_entity.pdbx_description
1 polymer ?
#
loop_
_entity_poly.entity_id
_entity_poly.type
_entity_poly.pdbx_seq_one_letter_code
_entity_poly.pdbx_strand_id
1 'polypeptide(L)'
;MTVIYVSVIAVVGLIAYLLIEQKPVQLPKPNIDNAPEKALDLVTDMIKLLETLATGLFAACIWLLRRPLRDDREFVERAVLVLATITALGVSMYFGFVAFDGCLHLLSAKTFDAQLDPVWWPQTLQYYCFVGGVFLLGMACLRSLNVSITKE
;
A
#
# COMPACT_ATOMS: atom_id res chain seq x y z
N MET A 1 -7.02 -20.37 10.81
CA MET A 1 -5.80 -20.03 10.05
C MET A 1 -5.88 -18.62 9.45
N THR A 2 -6.86 -18.28 8.61
CA THR A 2 -7.01 -16.94 7.99
C THR A 2 -7.12 -15.77 8.98
N VAL A 3 -7.85 -15.93 10.09
CA VAL A 3 -7.98 -14.90 11.14
C VAL A 3 -6.63 -14.58 11.80
N ILE A 4 -5.79 -15.59 12.00
CA ILE A 4 -4.45 -15.43 12.59
C ILE A 4 -3.58 -14.58 11.64
N TYR A 5 -3.63 -14.83 10.34
CA TYR A 5 -2.84 -14.07 9.37
C TYR A 5 -3.31 -12.62 9.19
N VAL A 6 -4.62 -12.38 9.18
CA VAL A 6 -5.17 -11.01 9.16
C VAL A 6 -4.80 -10.28 10.45
N SER A 7 -4.83 -10.96 11.61
CA SER A 7 -4.37 -10.36 12.87
C SER A 7 -2.87 -10.07 12.87
N VAL A 8 -2.03 -10.90 12.25
CA VAL A 8 -0.58 -10.63 12.15
C VAL A 8 -0.31 -9.42 11.27
N ILE A 9 -0.99 -9.27 10.14
CA ILE A 9 -0.83 -8.09 9.27
C ILE A 9 -1.34 -6.82 9.97
N ALA A 10 -2.47 -6.89 10.66
CA ALA A 10 -3.01 -5.78 11.44
C ALA A 10 -2.08 -5.40 12.60
N VAL A 11 -1.49 -6.39 13.29
CA VAL A 11 -0.55 -6.20 14.39
C VAL A 11 0.78 -5.64 13.88
N VAL A 12 1.30 -6.11 12.74
CA VAL A 12 2.51 -5.54 12.13
C VAL A 12 2.27 -4.10 11.67
N GLY A 13 1.10 -3.80 11.09
CA GLY A 13 0.70 -2.44 10.75
C GLY A 13 0.56 -1.54 11.99
N LEU A 14 -0.05 -2.04 13.06
CA LEU A 14 -0.18 -1.34 14.34
C LEU A 14 1.19 -1.13 15.02
N ILE A 15 2.06 -2.13 15.00
CA ILE A 15 3.41 -2.06 15.56
C ILE A 15 4.24 -1.07 14.75
N ALA A 16 4.16 -1.09 13.42
CA ALA A 16 4.85 -0.12 12.58
C ALA A 16 4.33 1.30 12.81
N TYR A 17 3.02 1.45 13.00
CA TYR A 17 2.40 2.72 13.39
C TYR A 17 2.92 3.24 14.75
N LEU A 18 3.06 2.36 15.74
CA LEU A 18 3.52 2.71 17.09
C LEU A 18 5.05 2.87 17.21
N LEU A 19 5.83 2.21 16.35
CA LEU A 19 7.30 2.19 16.40
C LEU A 19 7.97 3.23 15.50
N ILE A 20 7.25 3.89 14.59
CA ILE A 20 7.78 5.07 13.92
C ILE A 20 7.89 6.17 14.99
N GLU A 21 9.07 6.27 15.62
CA GLU A 21 9.46 7.47 16.33
C GLU A 21 9.35 8.63 15.35
N GLN A 22 8.36 9.49 15.57
CA GLN A 22 8.15 10.75 14.88
C GLN A 22 9.26 11.73 15.24
N LYS A 23 10.50 11.42 14.88
CA LYS A 23 11.58 12.39 14.96
C LYS A 23 11.55 13.17 13.65
N PRO A 24 11.16 14.47 13.67
CA PRO A 24 11.30 15.29 12.48
C PRO A 24 12.75 15.19 12.05
N VAL A 25 12.99 14.67 10.85
CA VAL A 25 14.34 14.67 10.27
C VAL A 25 14.74 16.13 10.22
N GLN A 26 15.63 16.54 11.12
CA GLN A 26 16.16 17.90 11.14
C GLN A 26 16.98 18.05 9.87
N LEU A 27 16.34 18.58 8.84
CA LEU A 27 17.01 18.95 7.60
C LEU A 27 18.07 19.98 7.96
N PRO A 28 19.35 19.76 7.61
CA PRO A 28 20.36 20.80 7.67
C PRO A 28 19.85 22.04 6.90
N LYS A 29 19.76 23.19 7.58
CA LYS A 29 19.40 24.49 6.98
C LYS A 29 20.38 24.85 5.84
N PRO A 30 19.93 25.63 4.84
CA PRO A 30 19.61 25.14 3.51
C PRO A 30 20.74 25.38 2.49
N ASN A 31 20.85 24.50 1.50
CA ASN A 31 21.50 24.81 0.23
C ASN A 31 20.73 24.21 -0.96
N ILE A 32 19.40 24.23 -0.86
CA ILE A 32 18.49 23.79 -1.93
C ILE A 32 17.52 24.94 -2.17
N ASP A 33 17.77 25.75 -3.19
CA ASP A 33 16.96 26.93 -3.53
C ASP A 33 15.47 26.61 -3.74
N ASN A 34 15.11 25.34 -3.97
CA ASN A 34 13.74 24.88 -4.26
C ASN A 34 13.28 23.69 -3.38
N ALA A 35 13.60 23.68 -2.09
CA ALA A 35 13.23 22.56 -1.19
C ALA A 35 11.73 22.18 -1.19
N PRO A 36 10.76 23.14 -1.25
CA PRO A 36 9.33 22.81 -1.31
C PRO A 36 8.93 22.12 -2.61
N GLU A 37 9.46 22.57 -3.75
CA GLU A 37 9.18 21.97 -5.07
C GLU A 37 9.71 20.53 -5.12
N LYS A 38 10.93 20.30 -4.63
CA LYS A 38 11.50 18.95 -4.56
C LYS A 38 10.71 18.01 -3.65
N ALA A 39 10.17 18.52 -2.54
CA ALA A 39 9.34 17.72 -1.65
C ALA A 39 7.99 17.37 -2.30
N LEU A 40 7.38 18.30 -3.05
CA LEU A 40 6.16 18.04 -3.82
C LEU A 40 6.38 17.01 -4.93
N ASP A 41 7.48 17.13 -5.66
CA ASP A 41 7.88 16.15 -6.69
C ASP A 41 8.07 14.76 -6.08
N LEU A 42 8.75 14.67 -4.93
CA LEU A 42 8.99 13.40 -4.26
C LEU A 42 7.68 12.72 -3.81
N VAL A 43 6.75 13.48 -3.23
CA VAL A 43 5.43 12.96 -2.83
C VAL A 43 4.64 12.49 -4.05
N THR A 44 4.64 13.29 -5.11
CA THR A 44 3.94 12.98 -6.36
C THR A 44 4.51 11.74 -7.04
N ASP A 45 5.83 11.61 -7.11
CA ASP A 45 6.51 10.46 -7.70
C ASP A 45 6.26 9.19 -6.88
N MET A 46 6.26 9.29 -5.55
CA MET A 46 5.90 8.17 -4.69
C MET A 46 4.46 7.70 -4.95
N ILE A 47 3.49 8.63 -5.03
CA ILE A 47 2.09 8.29 -5.32
C ILE A 47 1.99 7.58 -6.67
N LYS A 48 2.58 8.14 -7.73
CA LYS A 48 2.57 7.56 -9.08
C LYS A 48 3.18 6.16 -9.11
N LEU A 49 4.31 5.96 -8.43
CA LEU A 49 4.99 4.67 -8.39
C LEU A 49 4.12 3.62 -7.69
N LEU A 50 3.51 3.96 -6.54
CA LEU A 50 2.63 3.04 -5.82
C LEU A 50 1.35 2.72 -6.61
N GLU A 51 0.76 3.70 -7.31
CA GLU A 51 -0.39 3.44 -8.18
C GLU A 51 -0.03 2.56 -9.38
N THR A 52 1.11 2.81 -10.02
CA THR A 52 1.59 1.99 -11.14
C THR A 52 1.84 0.55 -10.69
N LEU A 53 2.41 0.37 -9.49
CA LEU A 53 2.64 -0.96 -8.94
C LEU A 53 1.32 -1.63 -8.54
N ALA A 54 0.38 -0.90 -7.93
CA ALA A 54 -0.94 -1.41 -7.57
C ALA A 54 -1.73 -1.89 -8.81
N THR A 55 -1.68 -1.16 -9.91
CA THR A 55 -2.33 -1.57 -11.17
C THR A 55 -1.71 -2.86 -11.74
N GLY A 56 -0.39 -3.01 -11.66
CA GLY A 56 0.30 -4.27 -11.98
C GLY A 56 -0.16 -5.44 -11.11
N LEU A 57 -0.37 -5.20 -9.81
CA LEU A 57 -0.85 -6.22 -8.88
C LEU A 57 -2.33 -6.58 -9.09
N PHE A 58 -3.17 -5.65 -9.59
CA PHE A 58 -4.52 -6.00 -10.04
C PHE A 58 -4.49 -6.98 -11.22
N ALA A 59 -3.56 -6.82 -12.17
CA ALA A 59 -3.38 -7.79 -13.24
C ALA A 59 -2.97 -9.18 -12.70
N ALA A 60 -2.09 -9.22 -11.69
CA ALA A 60 -1.72 -10.46 -11.01
C ALA A 60 -2.91 -11.11 -10.27
N CYS A 61 -3.80 -10.32 -9.67
CA CYS A 61 -5.04 -10.80 -9.06
C CYS A 61 -5.96 -11.49 -10.09
N ILE A 62 -6.14 -10.88 -11.26
CA ILE A 62 -6.96 -11.44 -12.35
C ILE A 62 -6.33 -12.72 -12.90
N TRP A 63 -5.01 -12.71 -13.11
CA TRP A 63 -4.27 -13.90 -13.55
C TRP A 63 -4.44 -15.04 -12.55
N LEU A 64 -4.38 -14.74 -11.25
CA LEU A 64 -4.63 -15.70 -10.20
C LEU A 64 -6.04 -16.28 -10.38
N LEU A 65 -7.10 -15.48 -10.38
CA LEU A 65 -8.47 -16.00 -10.51
C LEU A 65 -8.74 -16.87 -11.75
N ARG A 66 -8.02 -16.69 -12.86
CA ARG A 66 -8.15 -17.51 -14.08
C ARG A 66 -7.49 -18.88 -14.03
N ARG A 67 -6.65 -19.17 -13.04
CA ARG A 67 -5.95 -20.46 -12.93
C ARG A 67 -6.92 -21.57 -12.55
N PRO A 68 -6.82 -22.79 -13.13
CA PRO A 68 -7.72 -23.90 -12.85
C PRO A 68 -7.75 -24.27 -11.35
N LEU A 69 -8.96 -24.48 -10.84
CA LEU A 69 -9.26 -24.72 -9.43
C LEU A 69 -9.37 -26.23 -9.17
N ARG A 70 -8.97 -26.69 -7.98
CA ARG A 70 -9.09 -28.10 -7.60
C ARG A 70 -10.44 -28.42 -6.93
N ASP A 71 -10.97 -27.48 -6.16
CA ASP A 71 -12.15 -27.66 -5.33
C ASP A 71 -12.89 -26.31 -5.14
N ASP A 72 -14.21 -26.36 -4.93
CA ASP A 72 -15.05 -25.18 -4.70
C ASP A 72 -14.62 -24.44 -3.42
N ARG A 73 -14.13 -25.18 -2.41
CA ARG A 73 -13.60 -24.59 -1.18
C ARG A 73 -12.31 -23.79 -1.42
N GLU A 74 -11.43 -24.27 -2.29
CA GLU A 74 -10.21 -23.56 -2.67
C GLU A 74 -10.55 -22.27 -3.43
N PHE A 75 -11.57 -22.32 -4.29
CA PHE A 75 -12.06 -21.14 -4.99
C PHE A 75 -12.52 -20.05 -4.03
N VAL A 76 -13.35 -20.40 -3.04
CA VAL A 76 -13.86 -19.43 -2.05
C VAL A 76 -12.71 -18.81 -1.27
N GLU A 77 -11.78 -19.61 -0.76
CA GLU A 77 -10.66 -19.10 0.04
C GLU A 77 -9.72 -18.20 -0.79
N ARG A 78 -9.46 -18.57 -2.04
CA ARG A 78 -8.67 -17.79 -2.98
C ARG A 78 -9.36 -16.49 -3.38
N ALA A 79 -10.65 -16.56 -3.68
CA ALA A 79 -11.47 -15.40 -4.03
C ALA A 79 -11.51 -14.40 -2.87
N VAL A 80 -11.64 -14.87 -1.63
CA VAL A 80 -11.59 -14.01 -0.43
C VAL A 80 -10.24 -13.31 -0.30
N LEU A 81 -9.12 -14.01 -0.49
CA LEU A 81 -7.78 -13.40 -0.43
C LEU A 81 -7.52 -12.40 -1.56
N VAL A 82 -7.98 -12.72 -2.77
CA VAL A 82 -7.90 -11.80 -3.92
C VAL A 82 -8.77 -10.58 -3.71
N LEU A 83 -10.01 -10.74 -3.22
CA LEU A 83 -10.88 -9.63 -2.91
C LEU A 83 -10.26 -8.73 -1.83
N ALA A 84 -9.74 -9.33 -0.75
CA ALA A 84 -9.06 -8.59 0.32
C ALA A 84 -7.82 -7.82 -0.20
N THR A 85 -7.06 -8.43 -1.11
CA THR A 85 -5.94 -7.78 -1.81
C THR A 85 -6.44 -6.59 -2.62
N ILE A 86 -7.48 -6.77 -3.42
CA ILE A 86 -8.04 -5.72 -4.27
C ILE A 86 -8.52 -4.55 -3.43
N THR A 87 -9.23 -4.83 -2.33
CA THR A 87 -9.68 -3.80 -1.39
C THR A 87 -8.50 -3.07 -0.75
N ALA A 88 -7.46 -3.79 -0.28
CA ALA A 88 -6.28 -3.16 0.32
C ALA A 88 -5.52 -2.25 -0.67
N LEU A 89 -5.35 -2.70 -1.92
CA LEU A 89 -4.74 -1.89 -2.98
C LEU A 89 -5.63 -0.70 -3.37
N GLY A 90 -6.95 -0.88 -3.44
CA GLY A 90 -7.89 0.21 -3.71
C GLY A 90 -7.88 1.28 -2.62
N VAL A 91 -7.85 0.86 -1.35
CA VAL A 91 -7.71 1.77 -0.20
C VAL A 91 -6.36 2.50 -0.24
N SER A 92 -5.28 1.82 -0.64
CA SER A 92 -3.99 2.47 -0.88
C SER A 92 -4.09 3.57 -1.92
N MET A 93 -4.75 3.32 -3.07
CA MET A 93 -4.92 4.34 -4.11
C MET A 93 -5.75 5.53 -3.61
N TYR A 94 -6.81 5.28 -2.85
CA TYR A 94 -7.61 6.33 -2.23
C TYR A 94 -6.78 7.24 -1.32
N PHE A 95 -5.92 6.66 -0.46
CA PHE A 95 -5.04 7.47 0.38
C PHE A 95 -3.98 8.24 -0.41
N GLY A 96 -3.55 7.73 -1.56
CA GLY A 96 -2.71 8.48 -2.51
C GLY A 96 -3.41 9.74 -3.03
N PHE A 97 -4.71 9.63 -3.37
CA PHE A 97 -5.52 10.79 -3.75
C PHE A 97 -5.67 11.81 -2.60
N VAL A 98 -5.93 11.34 -1.38
CA VAL A 98 -6.03 12.21 -0.19
C VAL A 98 -4.71 12.93 0.09
N ALA A 99 -3.57 12.25 -0.05
CA ALA A 99 -2.25 12.88 0.08
C ALA A 99 -2.05 13.99 -0.97
N PHE A 100 -2.45 13.72 -2.22
CA PHE A 100 -2.35 14.68 -3.31
C PHE A 100 -3.24 15.92 -3.09
N ASP A 101 -4.47 15.72 -2.64
CA ASP A 101 -5.39 16.81 -2.28
C ASP A 101 -4.85 17.66 -1.12
N GLY A 102 -4.27 17.02 -0.10
CA GLY A 102 -3.56 17.70 0.99
C GLY A 102 -2.38 18.55 0.48
N CYS A 103 -1.61 18.04 -0.47
CA CYS A 103 -0.53 18.79 -1.12
C CYS A 103 -1.07 20.02 -1.87
N LEU A 104 -2.16 19.89 -2.63
CA LEU A 104 -2.78 21.00 -3.35
C LEU A 104 -3.28 22.08 -2.39
N HIS A 105 -3.91 21.68 -1.29
CA HIS A 105 -4.37 22.59 -0.25
C HIS A 105 -3.22 23.38 0.37
N LEU A 106 -2.10 22.71 0.73
CA LEU A 106 -0.93 23.39 1.29
C LEU A 106 -0.19 24.27 0.28
N LEU A 107 -0.16 23.86 -1.00
CA LEU A 107 0.41 24.65 -2.09
C LEU A 107 -0.40 25.93 -2.31
N SER A 108 -1.73 25.84 -2.27
CA SER A 108 -2.64 26.99 -2.37
C SER A 108 -2.43 28.00 -1.24
N ALA A 109 -2.05 27.52 -0.05
CA ALA A 109 -1.77 28.34 1.12
C ALA A 109 -0.34 28.94 1.15
N LYS A 110 0.52 28.60 0.18
CA LYS A 110 1.97 28.96 0.16
C LYS A 110 2.76 28.48 1.39
N THR A 111 2.23 27.49 2.10
CA THR A 111 2.84 26.91 3.31
C THR A 111 3.08 25.41 3.11
N PHE A 112 3.67 25.05 1.97
CA PHE A 112 3.94 23.65 1.66
C PHE A 112 5.04 23.10 2.56
N ASP A 113 4.64 22.17 3.43
CA ASP A 113 5.54 21.35 4.23
C ASP A 113 5.00 19.91 4.22
N ALA A 114 5.80 18.99 3.70
CA ALA A 114 5.44 17.58 3.55
C ALA A 114 5.36 16.83 4.90
N GLN A 115 5.85 17.43 5.98
CA GLN A 115 5.74 16.88 7.34
C GLN A 115 4.41 17.26 8.01
N LEU A 116 3.60 18.11 7.39
CA LEU A 116 2.30 18.47 7.93
C LEU A 116 1.34 17.28 7.84
N ASP A 117 0.58 17.07 8.92
CA ASP A 117 -0.47 16.06 9.08
C ASP A 117 -1.33 15.78 7.83
N PRO A 118 -1.83 16.80 7.07
CA PRO A 118 -2.65 16.57 5.88
C PRO A 118 -1.94 15.80 4.74
N VAL A 119 -0.61 15.75 4.70
CA VAL A 119 0.15 15.05 3.64
C VAL A 119 0.79 13.78 4.17
N TRP A 120 1.42 13.85 5.34
CA TRP A 120 2.17 12.73 5.89
C TRP A 120 1.28 11.53 6.25
N TRP A 121 0.16 11.77 6.91
CA TRP A 121 -0.69 10.67 7.37
C TRP A 121 -1.30 9.86 6.23
N PRO A 122 -1.89 10.50 5.19
CA PRO A 122 -2.38 9.77 4.02
C PRO A 122 -1.25 9.03 3.27
N GLN A 123 -0.07 9.64 3.12
CA GLN A 123 1.09 9.00 2.50
C GLN A 123 1.54 7.73 3.26
N THR A 124 1.52 7.78 4.59
CA THR A 124 1.87 6.65 5.44
C THR A 124 0.84 5.52 5.32
N LEU A 125 -0.46 5.87 5.33
CA LEU A 125 -1.53 4.90 5.13
C LEU A 125 -1.52 4.27 3.74
N GLN A 126 -1.25 5.06 2.70
CA GLN A 126 -1.05 4.56 1.34
C GLN A 126 0.02 3.46 1.32
N TYR A 127 1.19 3.73 1.91
CA TYR A 127 2.27 2.75 1.97
C TYR A 127 1.86 1.47 2.71
N TYR A 128 1.23 1.57 3.89
CA TYR A 128 0.84 0.40 4.67
C TYR A 128 -0.26 -0.43 4.01
N CYS A 129 -1.26 0.22 3.41
CA CYS A 129 -2.30 -0.46 2.66
C CYS A 129 -1.73 -1.16 1.43
N PHE A 130 -0.77 -0.52 0.74
CA PHE A 130 -0.06 -1.12 -0.39
C PHE A 130 0.70 -2.38 0.03
N VAL A 131 1.55 -2.27 1.05
CA VAL A 131 2.35 -3.40 1.57
C VAL A 131 1.44 -4.53 2.05
N GLY A 132 0.37 -4.21 2.79
CA GLY A 132 -0.63 -5.19 3.21
C GLY A 132 -1.27 -5.92 2.03
N GLY A 133 -1.64 -5.20 0.97
CA GLY A 133 -2.14 -5.78 -0.28
C GLY A 133 -1.14 -6.74 -0.93
N VAL A 134 0.14 -6.33 -1.05
CA VAL A 134 1.20 -7.18 -1.63
C VAL A 134 1.37 -8.48 -0.83
N PHE A 135 1.35 -8.41 0.50
CA PHE A 135 1.45 -9.59 1.35
C PHE A 135 0.26 -10.54 1.17
N LEU A 136 -0.96 -10.03 1.13
CA LEU A 136 -2.17 -10.83 0.89
C LEU A 136 -2.10 -11.54 -0.47
N LEU A 137 -1.64 -10.83 -1.51
CA LEU A 137 -1.44 -11.41 -2.84
C LEU A 137 -0.36 -12.50 -2.82
N GLY A 138 0.78 -12.24 -2.19
CA GLY A 138 1.87 -13.21 -2.05
C GLY A 138 1.40 -14.50 -1.36
N MET A 139 0.58 -14.38 -0.32
CA MET A 139 -0.03 -15.54 0.35
C MET A 139 -1.01 -16.29 -0.57
N ALA A 140 -1.84 -15.57 -1.32
CA ALA A 140 -2.76 -16.17 -2.28
C ALA A 140 -2.00 -16.94 -3.38
N CYS A 141 -0.88 -16.40 -3.84
CA CYS A 141 0.02 -17.04 -4.80
C CYS A 141 0.69 -18.30 -4.21
N LEU A 142 1.29 -18.22 -3.02
CA LEU A 142 1.94 -19.35 -2.35
C LEU A 142 0.97 -20.51 -2.11
N ARG A 143 -0.27 -20.21 -1.69
CA ARG A 143 -1.30 -21.23 -1.48
C ARG A 143 -1.67 -21.91 -2.79
N SER A 144 -1.88 -21.14 -3.86
CA SER A 144 -2.15 -21.64 -5.21
C SER A 144 -1.00 -22.51 -5.75
N LEU A 145 0.26 -22.16 -5.46
CA LEU A 145 1.43 -22.95 -5.85
C LEU A 145 1.54 -24.24 -5.04
N ASN A 146 1.34 -24.20 -3.72
CA ASN A 146 1.42 -25.37 -2.86
C ASN A 146 0.42 -26.46 -3.28
N VAL A 147 -0.81 -26.07 -3.66
CA VAL A 147 -1.82 -26.99 -4.20
C VAL A 147 -1.40 -27.64 -5.52
N SER A 148 -0.50 -27.00 -6.28
CA SER A 148 0.00 -27.53 -7.55
C SER A 148 1.08 -28.58 -7.38
N ILE A 149 1.93 -28.45 -6.37
CA ILE A 149 3.05 -29.38 -6.10
C ILE A 149 2.52 -30.71 -5.59
N THR A 150 1.43 -30.72 -4.81
CA THR A 150 0.78 -31.97 -4.36
C THR A 150 0.10 -32.77 -5.50
N LYS A 151 0.22 -32.34 -6.77
CA LYS A 151 -0.28 -33.07 -7.94
C LYS A 151 0.78 -33.98 -8.58
N GLU A 152 2.06 -33.82 -8.23
CA GLU A 152 3.14 -34.75 -8.62
C GLU A 152 3.38 -35.77 -7.51
#